data_AF-A0A9P3NNY7-F1
#
_entry.id   AF-A0A9P3NNY7-F1
#
_cell.length_a   1.000
_cell.length_b   1.000
_cell.length_c   1.000
_cell.angle_alpha   90.00
_cell.angle_beta   90.00
_cell.angle_gamma   90.00
#
_symmetry.space_group_name_H-M   'P 1'
#
loop_
_entity.id
_entity.type
_entity.pdbx_description
1 polymer ?
#
loop_
_entity_poly.entity_id
_entity_poly.type
_entity_poly.pdbx_seq_one_letter_code
_entity_poly.pdbx_strand_id
1 'polypeptide(L)'
;MIQKEGLDNFDPVYLFDEGSSISWIPCGRKLTCSYPGIKFYYGPDTYFGNEVSVLEMDGQFDKLEELIYVESHLSNTSTKFYGEVTQQMLKNSDFPGSTNGTGLFQTMVGLKLREAYERIISKSAVAV
;
A
#
# COMPACT_ATOMS: atom_id res chain seq x y z
N MET A 1 -3.60 -6.85 3.24
CA MET A 1 -4.33 -6.31 2.07
C MET A 1 -4.35 -7.39 1.00
N ILE A 2 -5.53 -7.88 0.62
CA ILE A 2 -5.69 -8.89 -0.44
C ILE A 2 -6.24 -8.18 -1.66
N GLN A 3 -5.56 -8.27 -2.79
CA GLN A 3 -5.85 -7.53 -4.01
C GLN A 3 -6.18 -8.52 -5.11
N LYS A 4 -7.36 -8.39 -5.72
CA LYS A 4 -7.76 -9.29 -6.80
C LYS A 4 -7.05 -8.93 -8.10
N GLU A 5 -6.45 -9.92 -8.75
CA GLU A 5 -5.79 -9.78 -10.03
C GLU A 5 -6.79 -9.76 -11.19
N GLY A 6 -6.36 -9.22 -12.34
CA GLY A 6 -7.14 -9.26 -13.60
C GLY A 6 -8.39 -8.38 -13.63
N LEU A 7 -8.43 -7.32 -12.81
CA LEU A 7 -9.52 -6.34 -12.79
C LEU A 7 -9.22 -5.16 -13.73
N ASP A 8 -10.18 -4.81 -14.58
CA ASP A 8 -10.06 -3.63 -15.43
C ASP A 8 -9.96 -2.34 -14.59
N ASN A 9 -8.97 -1.50 -14.90
CA ASN A 9 -8.69 -0.23 -14.21
C ASN A 9 -8.20 -0.35 -12.76
N PHE A 10 -7.76 -1.54 -12.35
CA PHE A 10 -7.16 -1.76 -11.04
C PHE A 10 -5.84 -2.50 -11.20
N ASP A 11 -4.75 -1.79 -10.93
CA ASP A 11 -3.42 -2.38 -10.89
C ASP A 11 -3.03 -2.59 -9.41
N PRO A 12 -2.62 -3.78 -8.97
CA PRO A 12 -2.34 -4.07 -7.56
C PRO A 12 -1.02 -3.44 -7.10
N VAL A 13 -0.97 -3.10 -5.80
CA VAL A 13 0.25 -2.67 -5.12
C VAL A 13 1.18 -3.87 -4.94
N TYR A 14 2.45 -3.70 -5.28
CA TYR A 14 3.47 -4.73 -5.08
C TYR A 14 4.68 -4.18 -4.33
N LEU A 15 5.45 -5.08 -3.74
CA LEU A 15 6.67 -4.76 -3.01
C LEU A 15 7.87 -5.30 -3.78
N PHE A 16 8.77 -4.41 -4.22
CA PHE A 16 9.93 -4.68 -5.10
C PHE A 16 9.61 -5.30 -6.46
N ASP A 17 9.18 -6.56 -6.49
CA ASP A 17 9.02 -7.36 -7.70
C ASP A 17 7.63 -8.01 -7.72
N GLU A 18 6.87 -7.77 -8.79
CA GLU A 18 5.50 -8.23 -8.96
C GLU A 18 5.46 -9.74 -9.22
N GLY A 19 4.60 -10.46 -8.50
CA GLY A 19 4.44 -11.91 -8.64
C GLY A 19 5.47 -12.78 -7.90
N SER A 20 6.45 -12.18 -7.23
CA SER A 20 7.40 -12.89 -6.36
C SER A 20 6.95 -12.90 -4.89
N SER A 21 7.29 -13.96 -4.14
CA SER A 21 7.10 -14.00 -2.68
C SER A 21 8.28 -13.33 -1.97
N ILE A 22 8.02 -12.24 -1.26
CA ILE A 22 9.02 -11.40 -0.62
C ILE A 22 8.66 -11.19 0.84
N SER A 23 9.64 -11.39 1.74
CA SER A 23 9.56 -10.90 3.11
C SER A 23 10.61 -9.83 3.32
N TRP A 24 10.19 -8.67 3.80
CA TRP A 24 11.05 -7.50 3.95
C TRP A 24 10.94 -6.90 5.34
N ILE A 25 12.09 -6.62 5.95
CA ILE A 25 12.18 -5.93 7.24
C ILE A 25 12.96 -4.63 6.98
N PRO A 26 12.32 -3.46 7.00
CA PRO A 26 12.99 -2.18 6.73
C PRO A 26 13.95 -1.75 7.86
N CYS A 27 13.76 -2.26 9.07
CA CYS A 27 14.56 -1.92 10.24
C CYS A 27 15.99 -2.44 10.12
N GLY A 28 16.98 -1.55 10.19
CA GLY A 28 18.39 -1.87 9.98
C GLY A 28 19.32 -0.71 10.28
N ARG A 29 20.45 -0.63 9.57
CA ARG A 29 21.44 0.44 9.80
C ARG A 29 20.94 1.84 9.41
N LYS A 30 20.09 1.93 8.38
CA LYS A 30 19.58 3.20 7.83
C LYS A 30 18.27 3.65 8.47
N LEU A 31 17.52 2.74 9.08
CA LEU A 31 16.23 3.01 9.70
C LEU A 31 16.18 2.33 11.07
N THR A 32 16.14 3.13 12.13
CA THR A 32 16.15 2.64 13.52
C THR A 32 14.72 2.57 14.05
N CYS A 33 14.22 1.34 14.16
CA CYS A 33 12.89 1.06 14.71
C CYS A 33 12.98 0.61 16.18
N SER A 34 11.95 0.88 16.97
CA SER A 34 11.82 0.25 18.30
C SER A 34 11.27 -1.17 18.16
N TYR A 35 11.42 -1.98 19.21
CA TYR A 35 10.85 -3.33 19.25
C TYR A 35 9.32 -3.28 19.31
N PRO A 36 8.55 -4.09 18.55
CA PRO A 36 8.96 -5.24 17.72
C PRO A 36 9.39 -4.91 16.28
N GLY A 37 9.34 -3.64 15.88
CA GLY A 37 9.68 -3.18 14.54
C GLY A 37 8.55 -3.40 13.54
N ILE A 38 8.92 -3.47 12.27
CA ILE A 38 8.00 -3.61 11.15
C ILE A 38 8.47 -4.74 10.24
N LYS A 39 7.54 -5.56 9.77
CA LYS A 39 7.79 -6.62 8.80
C LYS A 39 6.72 -6.59 7.72
N PHE A 40 7.15 -6.63 6.47
CA PHE A 40 6.28 -6.78 5.31
C PHE A 40 6.39 -8.17 4.72
N TYR A 41 5.27 -8.62 4.17
CA TYR A 41 5.20 -9.78 3.31
C TYR A 41 4.42 -9.41 2.06
N TYR A 42 4.90 -9.85 0.90
CA TYR A 42 4.22 -9.73 -0.37
C TYR A 42 4.29 -11.06 -1.09
N GLY A 43 3.25 -11.44 -1.81
CA GLY A 43 3.30 -12.57 -2.71
C GLY A 43 1.98 -12.88 -3.39
N PRO A 44 2.01 -13.67 -4.47
CA PRO A 44 0.80 -14.19 -5.09
C PRO A 44 0.16 -15.26 -4.20
N ASP A 45 -1.17 -15.29 -4.17
CA ASP A 45 -1.95 -16.32 -3.50
C ASP A 45 -3.27 -16.58 -4.26
N THR A 46 -4.02 -17.60 -3.86
CA THR A 46 -5.35 -17.91 -4.39
C THR A 46 -6.41 -17.75 -3.31
N TYR A 47 -7.30 -16.76 -3.47
CA TYR A 47 -8.38 -16.50 -2.52
C TYR A 47 -9.74 -16.76 -3.17
N PHE A 48 -10.50 -17.72 -2.61
CA PHE A 48 -11.77 -18.21 -3.16
C PHE A 48 -11.68 -18.62 -4.64
N GLY A 49 -10.57 -19.23 -5.07
CA GLY A 49 -10.35 -19.65 -6.45
C GLY A 49 -10.05 -18.51 -7.44
N ASN A 50 -9.81 -17.29 -6.94
CA ASN A 50 -9.33 -16.17 -7.74
C ASN A 50 -7.85 -15.92 -7.43
N GLU A 51 -7.08 -15.54 -8.45
CA GLU A 51 -5.70 -15.08 -8.28
C GLU A 51 -5.70 -13.72 -7.56
N VAL A 52 -4.88 -13.61 -6.53
CA VAL A 52 -4.74 -12.40 -5.72
C VAL A 52 -3.28 -12.10 -5.42
N SER A 53 -2.93 -10.82 -5.33
CA SER A 53 -1.70 -10.35 -4.70
C SER A 53 -1.96 -9.98 -3.25
N VAL A 54 -1.23 -10.60 -2.33
CA VAL A 54 -1.32 -10.33 -0.90
C VAL A 54 -0.16 -9.44 -0.48
N LEU A 55 -0.48 -8.33 0.19
CA LEU A 55 0.47 -7.45 0.86
C LEU A 55 0.12 -7.39 2.34
N GLU A 56 1.04 -7.81 3.20
CA GLU A 56 0.88 -7.84 4.65
C GLU A 56 1.88 -6.92 5.32
N MET A 57 1.46 -6.34 6.43
CA MET A 57 2.30 -5.56 7.32
C MET A 57 2.03 -6.06 8.73
N ASP A 58 3.10 -6.43 9.40
CA ASP A 58 3.12 -6.75 10.83
C ASP A 58 3.97 -5.71 11.56
N GLY A 59 3.53 -5.34 12.77
CA GLY A 59 4.13 -4.28 13.58
C GLY A 59 3.46 -2.91 13.45
N GLN A 60 4.15 -1.89 13.96
CA GLN A 60 3.66 -0.51 14.05
C GLN A 60 4.76 0.48 13.66
N PHE A 61 4.34 1.66 13.20
CA PHE A 61 5.19 2.81 12.98
C PHE A 61 5.34 3.60 14.27
N ASP A 62 6.58 3.79 14.71
CA ASP A 62 6.91 4.68 15.81
C ASP A 62 7.31 6.07 15.30
N LYS A 63 7.91 6.15 14.10
CA LYS A 63 8.43 7.39 13.52
C LYS A 63 7.90 7.62 12.11
N LEU A 64 7.70 8.90 11.76
CA LEU A 64 7.30 9.30 10.41
C LEU A 64 8.29 8.83 9.33
N GLU A 65 9.58 8.82 9.65
CA GLU A 65 10.64 8.38 8.74
C GLU A 65 10.44 6.92 8.29
N GLU A 66 9.89 6.06 9.16
CA GLU A 66 9.59 4.67 8.84
C GLU A 66 8.47 4.57 7.80
N LEU A 67 7.45 5.42 7.94
CA LEU A 67 6.32 5.48 7.02
C LEU A 67 6.78 5.97 5.63
N ILE A 68 7.57 7.04 5.57
CA ILE A 68 8.14 7.56 4.32
C ILE A 68 9.04 6.51 3.66
N TYR A 69 9.85 5.81 4.47
CA TYR A 69 10.73 4.77 3.97
C TYR A 69 9.94 3.61 3.34
N VAL A 70 8.89 3.14 4.01
CA VAL A 70 7.99 2.11 3.46
C VAL A 70 7.31 2.59 2.18
N GLU A 71 6.76 3.81 2.17
CA GLU A 71 6.11 4.38 1.00
C GLU A 71 7.05 4.41 -0.22
N SER A 72 8.34 4.72 -0.03
CA SER A 72 9.32 4.75 -1.11
C SER A 72 9.65 3.38 -1.73
N HIS A 73 9.36 2.28 -1.02
CA HIS A 73 9.61 0.90 -1.50
C HIS A 73 8.35 0.21 -2.01
N LEU A 74 7.17 0.76 -1.72
CA LEU A 74 5.91 0.31 -2.30
C LEU A 74 5.75 0.86 -3.70
N SER A 75 5.42 -0.03 -4.63
CA SER A 75 5.20 0.34 -6.03
C SER A 75 3.72 0.33 -6.36
N ASN A 76 3.35 1.15 -7.34
CA ASN A 76 1.99 1.22 -7.84
C ASN A 76 0.96 1.60 -6.75
N THR A 77 1.26 2.60 -5.92
CA THR A 77 0.37 3.07 -4.81
C THR A 77 -0.68 4.10 -5.26
N SER A 78 -0.75 4.44 -6.54
CA SER A 78 -1.70 5.43 -7.12
C SER A 78 -1.57 6.84 -6.54
N THR A 79 -0.39 7.17 -6.02
CA THR A 79 -0.05 8.50 -5.51
C THR A 79 0.21 9.48 -6.65
N LYS A 80 -0.31 10.70 -6.56
CA LYS A 80 -0.04 11.79 -7.52
C LYS A 80 1.30 12.47 -7.28
N PHE A 81 1.82 12.41 -6.05
CA PHE A 81 3.11 12.96 -5.66
C PHE A 81 3.73 12.11 -4.55
N TYR A 82 5.05 12.19 -4.42
CA TYR A 82 5.80 11.46 -3.41
C TYR A 82 5.42 11.92 -1.99
N GLY A 83 5.08 10.98 -1.10
CA GLY A 83 4.65 11.29 0.26
C GLY A 83 3.14 11.54 0.41
N GLU A 84 2.34 11.33 -0.63
CA GLU A 84 0.87 11.50 -0.54
C GLU A 84 0.26 10.54 0.49
N VAL A 85 0.73 9.29 0.59
CA VAL A 85 0.23 8.34 1.60
C VAL A 85 0.56 8.84 3.00
N THR A 86 1.83 9.19 3.23
CA THR A 86 2.30 9.75 4.50
C THR A 86 1.48 11.00 4.89
N GLN A 87 1.24 11.91 3.95
CA GLN A 87 0.46 13.12 4.21
C GLN A 87 -0.99 12.81 4.60
N GLN A 88 -1.63 11.85 3.95
CA GLN A 88 -3.01 11.46 4.28
C GLN A 88 -3.10 10.76 5.63
N MET A 89 -2.11 9.95 5.99
CA MET A 89 -2.03 9.34 7.32
C MET A 89 -1.81 10.38 8.41
N LEU A 90 -0.93 11.37 8.17
CA LEU A 90 -0.70 12.48 9.10
C LEU A 90 -1.96 13.32 9.36
N LYS A 91 -2.78 13.56 8.34
CA LYS A 91 -4.04 14.30 8.50
C LYS A 91 -5.04 13.59 9.40
N ASN A 92 -4.94 12.26 9.49
CA ASN A 92 -5.83 11.41 10.27
C ASN A 92 -5.06 10.72 11.40
N SER A 93 -4.06 11.39 11.98
CA SER A 93 -3.21 10.82 13.05
C SER A 93 -4.02 10.36 14.26
N ASP A 94 -5.16 11.00 14.52
CA ASP A 94 -6.01 10.73 15.67
C ASP A 94 -6.90 9.48 15.48
N PHE A 95 -6.91 8.91 14.28
CA PHE A 95 -7.76 7.75 13.97
C PHE A 95 -7.14 6.45 14.50
N PRO A 96 -7.97 5.50 14.97
CA PRO A 96 -7.47 4.20 15.39
C PRO A 96 -6.82 3.48 14.21
N GLY A 97 -5.56 3.05 14.38
CA GLY A 97 -4.79 2.37 13.34
C GLY A 97 -3.98 3.29 12.43
N SER A 98 -3.92 4.60 12.70
CA SER A 98 -3.06 5.56 11.99
C SER A 98 -1.56 5.24 12.09
N THR A 99 -1.16 4.46 13.09
CA THR A 99 0.23 4.07 13.36
C THR A 99 0.56 2.64 12.90
N ASN A 100 -0.32 1.94 12.19
CA ASN A 100 -0.03 0.58 11.74
C ASN A 100 -0.57 0.29 10.33
N GLY A 101 -0.47 -0.97 9.91
CA GLY A 101 -0.93 -1.42 8.59
C GLY A 101 -2.39 -1.11 8.30
N THR A 102 -3.23 -0.96 9.32
CA THR A 102 -4.67 -0.66 9.14
C THR A 102 -4.86 0.68 8.43
N GLY A 103 -4.32 1.76 9.00
CA GLY A 103 -4.43 3.10 8.41
C GLY A 103 -3.69 3.20 7.09
N LEU A 104 -2.53 2.53 6.97
CA LEU A 104 -1.77 2.46 5.73
C LEU A 104 -2.58 1.83 4.59
N PHE A 105 -3.12 0.63 4.81
CA PHE A 105 -3.89 -0.09 3.81
C PHE A 105 -5.21 0.63 3.48
N GLN A 106 -5.90 1.21 4.47
CA GLN A 106 -7.10 2.01 4.23
C GLN A 106 -6.82 3.22 3.34
N THR A 107 -5.71 3.91 3.59
CA THR A 107 -5.28 5.06 2.77
C THR A 107 -4.98 4.63 1.35
N MET A 108 -4.24 3.53 1.16
CA MET A 108 -3.92 3.00 -0.17
C MET A 108 -5.17 2.55 -0.94
N VAL A 109 -6.13 1.90 -0.28
CA VAL A 109 -7.42 1.54 -0.89
C VAL A 109 -8.16 2.80 -1.37
N GLY A 110 -8.15 3.88 -0.57
CA GLY A 110 -8.75 5.16 -0.97
C GLY A 110 -8.10 5.76 -2.23
N LEU A 111 -6.77 5.70 -2.34
CA LEU A 111 -6.04 6.16 -3.52
C LEU A 111 -6.32 5.31 -4.75
N LYS A 112 -6.41 3.98 -4.60
CA LYS A 112 -6.78 3.05 -5.67
C LYS A 112 -8.20 3.29 -6.18
N LEU A 113 -9.15 3.53 -5.27
CA LEU A 113 -10.53 3.90 -5.63
C LEU A 113 -10.58 5.20 -6.42
N ARG A 114 -9.81 6.22 -6.01
CA ARG A 114 -9.68 7.48 -6.76
C ARG A 114 -9.17 7.24 -8.17
N GLU A 115 -8.09 6.46 -8.32
CA GLU A 115 -7.52 6.16 -9.64
C GLU A 115 -8.53 5.41 -10.53
N ALA A 116 -9.18 4.38 -10.00
CA ALA A 116 -10.20 3.64 -10.74
C ALA A 116 -11.35 4.56 -11.19
N TYR A 117 -11.82 5.44 -10.31
CA TYR A 117 -12.86 6.42 -10.61
C TYR A 117 -12.42 7.42 -11.69
N GLU A 118 -11.21 7.96 -11.61
CA GLU A 118 -10.64 8.85 -12.62
C GLU A 118 -10.51 8.16 -13.99
N ARG A 119 -10.07 6.90 -14.02
CA ARG A 119 -9.99 6.09 -15.26
C ARG A 119 -11.37 5.83 -15.87
N ILE A 120 -12.38 5.53 -15.05
CA ILE A 120 -13.76 5.31 -15.51
C ILE A 120 -14.34 6.60 -16.12
N ILE A 121 -14.21 7.73 -15.44
CA ILE A 121 -14.70 9.02 -15.95
C ILE A 121 -14.00 9.41 -17.24
N SER A 122 -12.67 9.24 -17.30
CA SER A 122 -11.91 9.56 -18.51
C SER A 122 -12.37 8.73 -19.71
N LYS A 123 -12.63 7.42 -19.52
CA LYS A 123 -13.21 6.57 -20.55
C LYS A 123 -14.61 7.01 -20.97
N SER A 124 -15.46 7.38 -20.02
CA SER A 124 -16.81 7.90 -20.32
C SER A 124 -16.78 9.24 -21.06
N ALA A 125 -15.83 10.13 -20.75
CA ALA A 125 -15.69 11.43 -21.40
C ALA A 125 -15.20 11.34 -22.85
N VAL A 126 -14.44 10.29 -23.21
CA VAL A 126 -13.95 10.05 -24.58
C VAL A 126 -14.99 9.30 -25.44
N ALA A 127 -15.96 8.63 -24.81
CA ALA A 127 -17.03 7.91 -25.50
C ALA A 127 -18.22 8.79 -25.92
N VAL A 128 -18.18 10.10 -25.66
CA VAL A 128 -19.15 11.12 -26.08
C VAL A 128 -18.57 11.93 -27.23
#